data_AF-A0A3P3YGA7-F1
#
_entry.id   AF-A0A3P3YGA7-F1
#
_cell.length_a   1.000
_cell.length_b   1.000
_cell.length_c   1.000
_cell.angle_alpha   90.00
_cell.angle_beta   90.00
_cell.angle_gamma   90.00
#
_symmetry.space_group_name_H-M   'P 1'
#
loop_
_entity.id
_entity.type
_entity.pdbx_description
1 polymer ?
#
loop_
_entity_poly.entity_id
_entity_poly.type
_entity_poly.pdbx_seq_one_letter_code
_entity_poly.pdbx_strand_id
1 'polypeptide(L)'
;MRVVLVAACCVGGSVLSAALFIAANRLWKRCAQAEKQAADLQVSLKKERRKRFDERVGRTKAERLVRELRLQTNPAGIASLKPIGVLQSVFRDRRGTPRQSLLVPHARARLTLNVDVQGKASLEGLSEFSHVWLIGTFHENTDGGAASRFKAKVAPPRLNGAKVGVFATRSPHRPVPLSLTVARLDAVVDGTLWLSGADLLDGTPILDVKPYVARYDSIPGATCPEWVGDLAVGETAGVLIEDDADRNLSDLVASMQFYDDADDAQRPESRNESFCVRLDRLIVRYTKEPPVHSDHLFESAKSMVASRATIRTT
;
A
#
# COMPACT_ATOMS: atom_id res chain seq x y z
N MET A 1 -21.62 -18.85 52.35
CA MET A 1 -21.87 -20.26 52.76
C MET A 1 -21.48 -20.38 54.23
N ARG A 2 -22.43 -20.77 55.09
CA ARG A 2 -22.26 -20.89 56.55
C ARG A 2 -21.25 -22.00 56.86
N VAL A 3 -20.15 -21.68 57.55
CA VAL A 3 -19.30 -22.72 58.16
C VAL A 3 -19.76 -22.89 59.60
N VAL A 4 -20.42 -24.03 59.85
CA VAL A 4 -20.81 -24.52 61.17
C VAL A 4 -19.53 -24.98 61.88
N LEU A 5 -19.15 -24.31 62.97
CA LEU A 5 -18.06 -24.75 63.83
C LEU A 5 -18.62 -25.73 64.86
N VAL A 6 -18.34 -27.02 64.69
CA VAL A 6 -18.62 -28.08 65.66
C VAL A 6 -17.63 -27.95 66.81
N ALA A 7 -18.15 -27.79 68.04
CA ALA A 7 -17.37 -27.80 69.27
C ALA A 7 -17.42 -29.20 69.90
N ALA A 8 -16.28 -29.84 70.13
CA ALA A 8 -16.16 -30.99 71.02
C ALA A 8 -14.72 -31.18 71.55
N CYS A 9 -14.60 -31.13 72.90
CA CYS A 9 -13.64 -31.83 73.80
C CYS A 9 -12.12 -31.62 73.61
N CYS A 10 -11.21 -31.61 74.58
CA CYS A 10 -11.18 -31.60 76.05
C CYS A 10 -9.71 -31.28 76.45
N VAL A 11 -9.54 -30.56 77.57
CA VAL A 11 -8.37 -30.42 78.46
C VAL A 11 -7.02 -31.02 78.01
N GLY A 12 -6.09 -30.17 77.56
CA GLY A 12 -4.67 -30.51 77.35
C GLY A 12 -4.00 -29.71 76.23
N GLY A 13 -3.93 -28.37 76.33
CA GLY A 13 -3.31 -27.54 75.29
C GLY A 13 -3.74 -26.08 75.29
N SER A 14 -3.75 -25.43 76.45
CA SER A 14 -4.30 -24.08 76.64
C SER A 14 -3.58 -22.99 75.84
N VAL A 15 -2.30 -23.16 75.52
CA VAL A 15 -1.51 -22.16 74.77
C VAL A 15 -1.65 -22.33 73.25
N LEU A 16 -1.70 -23.57 72.73
CA LEU A 16 -1.87 -23.83 71.28
C LEU A 16 -3.25 -23.40 70.77
N SER A 17 -4.30 -23.65 71.55
CA SER A 17 -5.68 -23.27 71.22
C SER A 17 -5.86 -21.75 71.12
N ALA A 18 -5.23 -20.99 72.02
CA ALA A 18 -5.30 -19.52 72.01
C ALA A 18 -4.54 -18.93 70.81
N ALA A 19 -3.37 -19.48 70.47
CA ALA A 19 -2.58 -19.03 69.32
C ALA A 19 -3.31 -19.28 67.97
N LEU A 20 -3.94 -20.44 67.81
CA LEU A 20 -4.79 -20.76 66.65
C LEU A 20 -5.98 -19.81 66.52
N PHE A 21 -6.64 -19.47 67.64
CA PHE A 21 -7.75 -18.52 67.64
C PHE A 21 -7.32 -17.11 67.24
N ILE A 22 -6.17 -16.64 67.74
CA ILE A 22 -5.59 -15.34 67.37
C ILE A 22 -5.20 -15.32 65.88
N ALA A 23 -4.59 -16.40 65.39
CA ALA A 23 -4.20 -16.52 63.98
C ALA A 23 -5.44 -16.53 63.06
N ALA A 24 -6.49 -17.28 63.41
CA ALA A 24 -7.76 -17.31 62.68
C ALA A 24 -8.44 -15.94 62.66
N ASN A 25 -8.47 -15.22 63.78
CA ASN A 25 -9.05 -13.88 63.85
C ASN A 25 -8.24 -12.85 63.03
N ARG A 26 -6.91 -12.96 63.02
CA ARG A 26 -6.04 -12.15 62.15
C ARG A 26 -6.28 -12.45 60.67
N LEU A 27 -6.45 -13.73 60.31
CA LEU A 27 -6.74 -14.15 58.94
C LEU A 27 -8.11 -13.64 58.49
N TRP A 28 -9.12 -13.76 59.34
CA TRP A 28 -10.47 -13.27 59.08
C TRP A 28 -10.49 -11.76 58.86
N LYS A 29 -9.82 -10.98 59.72
CA LYS A 29 -9.69 -9.53 59.55
C LYS A 29 -9.01 -9.17 58.22
N ARG A 30 -7.96 -9.91 57.83
CA ARG A 30 -7.28 -9.73 56.53
C ARG A 30 -8.20 -10.07 55.35
N CYS A 31 -8.95 -11.16 55.40
CA CYS A 31 -9.91 -11.53 54.37
C CYS A 31 -11.03 -10.48 54.25
N ALA A 32 -11.63 -10.04 55.35
CA ALA A 32 -12.66 -9.01 55.35
C ALA A 32 -12.15 -7.67 54.81
N GLN A 33 -10.90 -7.31 55.12
CA GLN A 33 -10.27 -6.10 54.60
C GLN A 33 -9.94 -6.21 53.11
N ALA A 34 -9.50 -7.38 52.64
CA ALA A 34 -9.26 -7.64 51.22
C ALA A 34 -10.57 -7.64 50.41
N GLU A 35 -11.66 -8.21 50.93
CA GLU A 35 -12.99 -8.17 50.31
C GLU A 35 -13.50 -6.73 50.17
N LYS A 36 -13.33 -5.91 51.21
CA LYS A 36 -13.68 -4.49 51.17
C LYS A 36 -12.86 -3.73 50.12
N GLN A 37 -11.54 -3.96 50.08
CA GLN A 37 -10.66 -3.36 49.07
C GLN A 37 -11.05 -3.79 47.65
N ALA A 38 -11.39 -5.06 47.43
CA ALA A 38 -11.85 -5.55 46.15
C ALA A 38 -13.16 -4.88 45.71
N ALA A 39 -14.11 -4.69 46.62
CA ALA A 39 -15.36 -3.99 46.36
C ALA A 39 -15.12 -2.51 45.99
N ASP A 40 -14.26 -1.82 46.74
CA ASP A 40 -13.91 -0.41 46.48
C ASP A 40 -13.21 -0.25 45.12
N LEU A 41 -12.28 -1.17 44.78
CA LEU A 41 -11.61 -1.20 43.48
C LEU A 41 -12.58 -1.44 42.33
N GLN A 42 -13.56 -2.33 42.48
CA GLN A 42 -14.58 -2.58 41.46
C GLN A 42 -15.44 -1.34 41.18
N VAL A 43 -15.81 -0.60 42.23
CA VAL A 43 -16.56 0.67 42.10
C VAL A 43 -15.71 1.72 41.38
N SER A 44 -14.44 1.87 41.78
CA SER A 44 -13.51 2.80 41.13
C SER A 44 -13.32 2.46 39.65
N LEU A 45 -13.17 1.17 39.33
CA LEU A 45 -12.99 0.69 37.96
C LEU A 45 -14.25 0.91 37.10
N LYS A 46 -15.46 0.73 37.66
CA LYS A 46 -16.71 1.09 36.98
C LYS A 46 -16.79 2.59 36.69
N LYS A 47 -16.40 3.44 37.65
CA LYS A 47 -16.37 4.90 37.49
C LYS A 47 -15.40 5.33 36.40
N GLU A 48 -14.20 4.76 36.37
CA GLU A 48 -13.20 5.02 35.32
C GLU A 48 -13.65 4.52 33.95
N ARG A 49 -14.28 3.33 33.86
CA ARG A 49 -14.89 2.85 32.62
C ARG A 49 -15.98 3.80 32.11
N ARG A 50 -16.81 4.34 33.02
CA ARG A 50 -17.87 5.28 32.66
C ARG A 50 -17.30 6.61 32.15
N LYS A 51 -16.30 7.17 32.83
CA LYS A 51 -15.60 8.38 32.35
C LYS A 51 -15.02 8.18 30.96
N ARG A 52 -14.31 7.07 30.72
CA ARG A 52 -13.75 6.77 29.39
C ARG A 52 -14.82 6.61 28.33
N PHE A 53 -15.98 6.05 28.68
CA PHE A 53 -17.11 5.95 27.76
C PHE A 53 -17.69 7.34 27.44
N ASP A 54 -17.96 8.15 28.46
CA ASP A 54 -18.51 9.50 28.29
C ASP A 54 -17.53 10.41 27.52
N GLU A 55 -16.21 10.27 27.74
CA GLU A 55 -15.15 10.93 26.98
C GLU A 55 -15.16 10.52 25.50
N ARG A 56 -15.25 9.22 25.19
CA ARG A 56 -15.36 8.73 23.81
C ARG A 56 -16.60 9.29 23.12
N VAL A 57 -17.75 9.25 23.80
CA VAL A 57 -19.02 9.78 23.25
C VAL A 57 -18.93 11.29 23.04
N GLY A 58 -18.35 12.03 23.99
CA GLY A 58 -18.11 13.46 23.88
C GLY A 58 -17.21 13.81 22.69
N ARG A 59 -16.11 13.07 22.52
CA ARG A 59 -15.19 13.20 21.39
C ARG A 59 -15.88 12.92 20.06
N THR A 60 -16.62 11.83 19.94
CA THR A 60 -17.37 11.50 18.72
C THR A 60 -18.40 12.58 18.36
N LYS A 61 -19.10 13.13 19.37
CA LYS A 61 -20.08 14.22 19.16
C LYS A 61 -19.39 15.50 18.69
N ALA A 62 -18.26 15.87 19.29
CA ALA A 62 -17.47 17.03 18.89
C ALA A 62 -16.92 16.88 17.45
N GLU A 63 -16.35 15.72 17.12
CA GLU A 63 -15.84 15.41 15.77
C GLU A 63 -16.96 15.50 14.71
N ARG A 64 -18.18 15.02 15.02
CA ARG A 64 -19.33 15.15 14.13
C ARG A 64 -19.72 16.61 13.89
N LEU A 65 -19.78 17.41 14.94
CA LEU A 65 -20.16 18.83 14.85
C LEU A 65 -19.12 19.63 14.04
N VAL A 66 -17.83 19.35 14.23
CA VAL A 66 -16.76 19.93 13.40
C VAL A 66 -16.90 19.51 11.92
N ARG A 67 -17.28 18.26 11.65
CA ARG A 67 -17.53 17.78 10.28
C ARG A 67 -18.70 18.49 9.62
N GLU A 68 -19.82 18.65 10.33
CA GLU A 68 -21.00 19.37 9.84
C GLU A 68 -20.65 20.82 9.51
N LEU A 69 -19.91 21.51 10.39
CA LEU A 69 -19.44 22.88 10.15
C LEU A 69 -18.49 22.96 8.94
N ARG A 70 -17.58 22.00 8.75
CA ARG A 70 -16.68 21.93 7.58
C ARG A 70 -17.43 21.72 6.27
N LEU A 71 -18.46 20.88 6.26
CA LEU A 71 -19.29 20.63 5.08
C LEU A 71 -20.13 21.86 4.70
N GLN A 72 -20.60 22.62 5.68
CA GLN A 72 -21.32 23.88 5.45
C GLN A 72 -20.41 24.99 4.91
N THR A 73 -19.13 24.99 5.30
CA THR A 73 -18.18 26.06 4.95
C THR A 73 -17.41 25.80 3.65
N ASN A 74 -17.39 24.57 3.13
CA ASN A 74 -16.69 24.26 1.88
C ASN A 74 -17.44 23.20 1.04
N PRO A 75 -18.56 23.57 0.40
CA PRO A 75 -19.40 22.62 -0.34
C PRO A 75 -18.81 22.15 -1.68
N ALA A 76 -17.70 22.73 -2.18
CA ALA A 76 -17.27 22.53 -3.57
C ALA A 76 -15.78 22.17 -3.79
N GLY A 77 -14.93 22.13 -2.76
CA GLY A 77 -13.50 21.83 -2.94
C GLY A 77 -13.00 20.78 -1.96
N ILE A 78 -12.49 19.66 -2.47
CA ILE A 78 -11.57 18.82 -1.69
C ILE A 78 -10.40 19.74 -1.30
N ALA A 79 -10.09 19.83 0.00
CA ALA A 79 -8.92 20.57 0.46
C ALA A 79 -7.69 20.10 -0.34
N SER A 80 -6.81 21.03 -0.73
CA SER A 80 -5.62 20.72 -1.54
C SER A 80 -4.89 19.49 -0.97
N LEU A 81 -4.83 18.41 -1.75
CA LEU A 81 -4.17 17.17 -1.34
C LEU A 81 -2.67 17.37 -1.44
N LYS A 82 -1.98 17.22 -0.32
CA LYS A 82 -0.52 17.29 -0.26
C LYS A 82 0.06 15.87 -0.42
N PRO A 83 0.98 15.65 -1.38
CA PRO A 83 1.71 14.39 -1.46
C PRO A 83 2.49 14.10 -0.17
N ILE A 84 2.49 12.83 0.25
CA ILE A 84 3.27 12.33 1.38
C ILE A 84 4.70 11.95 0.97
N GLY A 85 4.97 11.81 -0.32
CA GLY A 85 6.27 11.44 -0.86
C GLY A 85 6.27 11.36 -2.38
N VAL A 86 7.42 11.04 -2.94
CA VAL A 86 7.61 10.87 -4.38
C VAL A 86 8.13 9.46 -4.64
N LEU A 87 7.50 8.78 -5.59
CA LEU A 87 7.90 7.46 -6.03
C LEU A 87 8.87 7.58 -7.22
N GLN A 88 10.01 6.92 -7.09
CA GLN A 88 10.98 6.72 -8.16
C GLN A 88 10.86 5.30 -8.69
N SER A 89 10.79 5.12 -10.00
CA SER A 89 10.60 3.82 -10.64
C SER A 89 11.46 3.67 -11.89
N VAL A 90 11.53 2.46 -12.40
CA VAL A 90 12.22 2.17 -13.68
C VAL A 90 11.48 2.71 -14.91
N PHE A 91 10.27 3.25 -14.76
CA PHE A 91 9.42 3.69 -15.87
C PHE A 91 9.47 5.21 -16.04
N ARG A 92 10.37 5.71 -16.90
CA ARG A 92 10.53 7.14 -17.17
C ARG A 92 9.51 7.72 -18.17
N ASP A 93 8.82 6.86 -18.90
CA ASP A 93 7.83 7.26 -19.92
C ASP A 93 6.55 6.44 -19.78
N ARG A 94 5.41 7.08 -20.12
CA ARG A 94 4.11 6.41 -20.26
C ARG A 94 4.18 5.19 -21.19
N ARG A 95 5.03 5.26 -22.22
CA ARG A 95 5.33 4.15 -23.12
C ARG A 95 6.34 3.22 -22.47
N GLY A 96 5.86 2.13 -21.88
CA GLY A 96 6.70 1.19 -21.17
C GLY A 96 6.19 0.86 -19.78
N THR A 97 5.46 1.78 -19.16
CA THR A 97 4.78 1.51 -17.90
C THR A 97 3.81 0.33 -18.07
N PRO A 98 3.79 -0.64 -17.14
CA PRO A 98 2.81 -1.71 -17.13
C PRO A 98 1.40 -1.13 -17.09
N ARG A 99 0.45 -1.81 -17.71
CA ARG A 99 -0.94 -1.36 -17.73
C ARG A 99 -1.65 -1.57 -16.40
N GLN A 100 -1.17 -2.53 -15.61
CA GLN A 100 -1.66 -2.89 -14.29
C GLN A 100 -0.47 -3.36 -13.44
N SER A 101 -0.56 -3.09 -12.15
CA SER A 101 0.38 -3.59 -11.15
C SER A 101 0.52 -5.12 -11.18
N LEU A 102 1.68 -5.59 -10.73
CA LEU A 102 2.07 -7.01 -10.65
C LEU A 102 2.20 -7.76 -11.99
N LEU A 103 1.88 -7.15 -13.14
CA LEU A 103 2.19 -7.72 -14.46
C LEU A 103 3.70 -7.87 -14.69
N VAL A 104 4.47 -6.96 -14.11
CA VAL A 104 5.93 -6.90 -14.19
C VAL A 104 6.47 -7.01 -12.76
N PRO A 105 6.42 -8.19 -12.14
CA PRO A 105 6.63 -8.36 -10.70
C PRO A 105 8.03 -7.96 -10.24
N HIS A 106 9.02 -7.95 -11.14
CA HIS A 106 10.38 -7.56 -10.83
C HIS A 106 10.66 -6.06 -11.00
N ALA A 107 9.67 -5.26 -11.44
CA ALA A 107 9.83 -3.83 -11.60
C ALA A 107 10.09 -3.14 -10.25
N ARG A 108 11.30 -2.63 -10.06
CA ARG A 108 11.70 -1.95 -8.83
C ARG A 108 11.17 -0.52 -8.79
N ALA A 109 10.79 -0.11 -7.59
CA ALA A 109 10.45 1.26 -7.24
C ALA A 109 10.91 1.58 -5.82
N ARG A 110 11.17 2.85 -5.52
CA ARG A 110 11.31 3.32 -4.14
C ARG A 110 10.42 4.53 -3.90
N LEU A 111 9.76 4.57 -2.76
CA LEU A 111 8.96 5.70 -2.31
C LEU A 111 9.67 6.37 -1.14
N THR A 112 10.14 7.60 -1.36
CA THR A 112 10.73 8.44 -0.32
C THR A 112 9.66 9.35 0.24
N LEU A 113 9.41 9.26 1.55
CA LEU A 113 8.44 10.13 2.23
C LEU A 113 9.02 11.51 2.51
N ASN A 114 8.15 12.51 2.46
CA ASN A 114 8.47 13.88 2.83
C ASN A 114 8.75 13.99 4.34
N VAL A 115 9.61 14.95 4.70
CA VAL A 115 10.08 15.15 6.09
C VAL A 115 8.92 15.38 7.07
N ASP A 116 7.89 16.10 6.66
CA ASP A 116 6.73 16.44 7.48
C ASP A 116 5.82 15.24 7.82
N VAL A 117 5.96 14.14 7.09
CA VAL A 117 5.23 12.88 7.33
C VAL A 117 5.93 12.02 8.40
N GLN A 118 7.13 12.41 8.83
CA GLN A 118 7.91 11.70 9.85
C GLN A 118 8.06 10.21 9.52
N GLY A 119 8.58 9.90 8.32
CA GLY A 119 8.55 8.56 7.72
C GLY A 119 9.02 7.41 8.62
N LYS A 120 10.01 7.63 9.50
CA LYS A 120 10.46 6.59 10.44
C LYS A 120 9.36 6.15 11.42
N ALA A 121 8.60 7.10 11.96
CA ALA A 121 7.53 6.83 12.92
C ALA A 121 6.25 6.39 12.21
N SER A 122 5.90 7.00 11.07
CA SER A 122 4.65 6.70 10.36
C SER A 122 4.66 5.35 9.62
N LEU A 123 5.84 4.77 9.37
CA LEU A 123 6.00 3.45 8.74
C LEU A 123 6.28 2.31 9.74
N GLU A 124 6.28 2.58 11.05
CA GLU A 124 6.49 1.56 12.07
C GLU A 124 5.46 0.41 11.94
N GLY A 125 5.92 -0.84 11.96
CA GLY A 125 5.10 -2.04 11.79
C GLY A 125 4.74 -2.38 10.33
N LEU A 126 5.01 -1.51 9.35
CA LEU A 126 4.66 -1.77 7.96
C LEU A 126 5.48 -2.93 7.34
N SER A 127 6.70 -3.17 7.84
CA SER A 127 7.56 -4.28 7.40
C SER A 127 6.99 -5.67 7.69
N GLU A 128 5.95 -5.79 8.52
CA GLU A 128 5.24 -7.05 8.78
C GLU A 128 4.31 -7.45 7.61
N PHE A 129 4.05 -6.54 6.67
CA PHE A 129 3.21 -6.77 5.50
C PHE A 129 4.05 -7.04 4.25
N SER A 130 3.63 -7.99 3.43
CA SER A 130 4.31 -8.30 2.18
C SER A 130 3.95 -7.37 1.02
N HIS A 131 2.81 -6.69 1.11
CA HIS A 131 2.26 -5.85 0.05
C HIS A 131 1.61 -4.60 0.63
N VAL A 132 1.58 -3.55 -0.17
CA VAL A 132 0.96 -2.27 0.15
C VAL A 132 0.10 -1.77 -1.00
N TRP A 133 -0.97 -1.06 -0.66
CA TRP A 133 -1.66 -0.16 -1.55
C TRP A 133 -0.95 1.19 -1.58
N LEU A 134 -0.73 1.69 -2.79
CA LEU A 134 -0.28 3.05 -3.05
C LEU A 134 -1.43 3.82 -3.71
N ILE A 135 -1.72 5.00 -3.18
CA ILE A 135 -2.61 5.97 -3.80
C ILE A 135 -1.75 7.14 -4.25
N GLY A 136 -1.68 7.38 -5.56
CA GLY A 136 -0.90 8.46 -6.14
C GLY A 136 -1.70 9.30 -7.12
N THR A 137 -1.01 10.15 -7.86
CA THR A 137 -1.61 10.95 -8.93
C THR A 137 -1.05 10.59 -10.31
N PHE A 138 -1.90 10.57 -11.33
CA PHE A 138 -1.44 10.50 -12.72
C PHE A 138 -0.94 11.88 -13.17
N HIS A 139 0.23 12.27 -12.65
CA HIS A 139 0.79 13.62 -12.74
C HIS A 139 1.12 14.08 -14.17
N GLU A 140 1.38 13.16 -15.11
CA GLU A 140 1.56 13.49 -16.54
C GLU A 140 0.24 13.64 -17.33
N ASN A 141 -0.92 13.45 -16.71
CA ASN A 141 -2.18 13.59 -17.42
C ASN A 141 -2.46 15.07 -17.72
N THR A 142 -2.43 15.41 -19.00
CA THR A 142 -2.73 16.74 -19.51
C THR A 142 -4.23 17.08 -19.51
N ASP A 143 -5.09 16.09 -19.28
CA ASP A 143 -6.55 16.26 -19.35
C ASP A 143 -7.16 16.91 -18.09
N GLY A 144 -6.36 17.11 -17.03
CA GLY A 144 -6.82 17.59 -15.72
C GLY A 144 -6.82 19.12 -15.54
N GLY A 145 -6.48 19.90 -16.57
CA GLY A 145 -6.55 21.36 -16.51
C GLY A 145 -7.98 21.90 -16.63
N ALA A 146 -8.25 23.05 -16.01
CA ALA A 146 -9.56 23.75 -16.03
C ALA A 146 -10.13 24.04 -17.44
N ALA A 147 -9.34 23.82 -18.51
CA ALA A 147 -9.70 24.05 -19.90
C ALA A 147 -10.11 22.79 -20.68
N SER A 148 -9.93 21.57 -20.15
CA SER A 148 -10.27 20.33 -20.88
C SER A 148 -11.66 19.83 -20.52
N ARG A 149 -12.52 19.65 -21.53
CA ARG A 149 -13.85 19.05 -21.34
C ARG A 149 -13.69 17.57 -20.97
N PHE A 150 -14.11 17.21 -19.76
CA PHE A 150 -14.09 15.82 -19.28
C PHE A 150 -14.77 14.86 -20.27
N LYS A 151 -14.06 13.80 -20.65
CA LYS A 151 -14.58 12.74 -21.53
C LYS A 151 -15.19 11.62 -20.68
N ALA A 152 -16.52 11.52 -20.71
CA ALA A 152 -17.24 10.50 -19.94
C ALA A 152 -17.00 9.06 -20.40
N LYS A 153 -16.57 8.86 -21.66
CA LYS A 153 -16.28 7.56 -22.25
C LYS A 153 -14.85 7.47 -22.78
N VAL A 154 -14.24 6.30 -22.64
CA VAL A 154 -12.89 5.96 -23.11
C VAL A 154 -12.95 4.68 -23.96
N ALA A 155 -11.93 4.44 -24.79
CA ALA A 155 -11.79 3.22 -25.56
C ALA A 155 -10.64 2.38 -24.98
N PRO A 156 -10.92 1.40 -24.10
CA PRO A 156 -9.89 0.49 -23.60
C PRO A 156 -9.26 -0.27 -24.77
N PRO A 157 -7.93 -0.54 -24.74
CA PRO A 157 -7.26 -1.19 -25.86
C PRO A 157 -7.80 -2.58 -26.22
N ARG A 158 -8.34 -3.31 -25.23
CA ARG A 158 -8.91 -4.66 -25.41
C ARG A 158 -10.33 -4.66 -25.99
N LEU A 159 -10.93 -3.49 -26.16
CA LEU A 159 -12.31 -3.36 -26.62
C LEU A 159 -12.41 -3.01 -28.11
N ASN A 160 -11.34 -3.25 -28.89
CA ASN A 160 -11.30 -3.09 -30.34
C ASN A 160 -11.90 -1.76 -30.85
N GLY A 161 -11.60 -0.66 -30.15
CA GLY A 161 -12.08 0.69 -30.49
C GLY A 161 -13.47 1.06 -29.98
N ALA A 162 -14.24 0.12 -29.41
CA ALA A 162 -15.51 0.47 -28.77
C ALA A 162 -15.27 1.27 -27.47
N LYS A 163 -16.26 2.08 -27.09
CA LYS A 163 -16.16 3.01 -25.96
C LYS A 163 -17.06 2.61 -24.80
N VAL A 164 -16.52 2.64 -23.59
CA VAL A 164 -17.24 2.41 -22.32
C VAL A 164 -17.08 3.60 -21.39
N GLY A 165 -17.94 3.71 -20.38
CA GLY A 165 -17.85 4.77 -19.37
C GLY A 165 -16.52 4.70 -18.62
N VAL A 166 -15.92 5.86 -18.31
CA VAL A 166 -14.60 5.92 -17.66
C VAL A 166 -14.56 5.15 -16.33
N PHE A 167 -15.65 5.17 -15.56
CA PHE A 167 -15.75 4.49 -14.26
C PHE A 167 -15.93 2.97 -14.38
N ALA A 168 -16.19 2.44 -15.59
CA ALA A 168 -16.11 1.01 -15.88
C ALA A 168 -14.69 0.57 -16.23
N THR A 169 -13.69 1.46 -16.11
CA THR A 169 -12.30 1.22 -16.50
C THR A 169 -11.33 1.71 -15.42
N ARG A 170 -10.05 1.35 -15.58
CA ARG A 170 -8.92 1.90 -14.82
C ARG A 170 -8.12 2.94 -15.61
N SER A 171 -8.78 3.67 -16.52
CA SER A 171 -8.13 4.71 -17.32
C SER A 171 -7.48 5.77 -16.40
N PRO A 172 -6.29 6.28 -16.74
CA PRO A 172 -5.71 7.41 -16.02
C PRO A 172 -6.51 8.70 -16.25
N HIS A 173 -7.14 8.86 -17.42
CA HIS A 173 -7.93 10.03 -17.82
C HIS A 173 -9.30 10.05 -17.14
N ARG A 174 -9.38 10.55 -15.90
CA ARG A 174 -10.62 10.63 -15.08
C ARG A 174 -10.76 12.00 -14.39
N PRO A 175 -11.93 12.35 -13.81
CA PRO A 175 -12.16 13.66 -13.19
C PRO A 175 -11.19 13.97 -12.04
N VAL A 176 -10.88 12.96 -11.22
CA VAL A 176 -9.83 13.03 -10.21
C VAL A 176 -8.80 11.97 -10.58
N PRO A 177 -7.60 12.36 -11.06
CA PRO A 177 -6.61 11.45 -11.62
C PRO A 177 -5.82 10.71 -10.52
N LEU A 178 -6.53 9.97 -9.66
CA LEU A 178 -5.93 9.14 -8.62
C LEU A 178 -5.55 7.76 -9.17
N SER A 179 -4.33 7.31 -8.89
CA SER A 179 -3.91 5.94 -9.12
C SER A 179 -4.22 5.06 -7.90
N LEU A 180 -4.41 3.77 -8.14
CA LEU A 180 -4.50 2.74 -7.11
C LEU A 180 -3.64 1.56 -7.55
N THR A 181 -2.54 1.35 -6.85
CA THR A 181 -1.49 0.38 -7.21
C THR A 181 -1.26 -0.55 -6.04
N VAL A 182 -1.28 -1.87 -6.26
CA VAL A 182 -0.74 -2.81 -5.28
C VAL A 182 0.72 -3.07 -5.64
N ALA A 183 1.62 -3.00 -4.68
CA ALA A 183 3.03 -3.32 -4.87
C ALA A 183 3.49 -4.25 -3.76
N ARG A 184 4.47 -5.11 -4.08
CA ARG A 184 5.19 -5.88 -3.08
C ARG A 184 6.09 -4.93 -2.29
N LEU A 185 6.05 -5.06 -0.96
CA LEU A 185 6.95 -4.38 -0.05
C LEU A 185 8.18 -5.25 0.17
N ASP A 186 9.31 -4.81 -0.38
CA ASP A 186 10.58 -5.54 -0.26
C ASP A 186 11.32 -5.15 1.03
N ALA A 187 11.31 -3.87 1.39
CA ALA A 187 11.91 -3.38 2.63
C ALA A 187 11.37 -1.99 3.04
N VAL A 188 11.54 -1.65 4.32
CA VAL A 188 11.37 -0.29 4.84
C VAL A 188 12.69 0.13 5.45
N VAL A 189 13.30 1.21 4.94
CA VAL A 189 14.62 1.70 5.37
C VAL A 189 14.58 3.21 5.47
N ASP A 190 14.87 3.76 6.65
CA ASP A 190 15.00 5.21 6.89
C ASP A 190 13.87 6.09 6.33
N GLY A 191 12.61 5.68 6.50
CA GLY A 191 11.46 6.43 5.99
C GLY A 191 11.20 6.26 4.49
N THR A 192 11.87 5.30 3.86
CA THR A 192 11.74 4.94 2.44
C THR A 192 11.19 3.52 2.31
N LEU A 193 10.23 3.32 1.40
CA LEU A 193 9.72 2.00 1.05
C LEU A 193 10.41 1.52 -0.22
N TRP A 194 10.95 0.32 -0.18
CA TRP A 194 11.48 -0.40 -1.33
C TRP A 194 10.43 -1.36 -1.84
N LEU A 195 10.12 -1.25 -3.13
CA LEU A 195 8.93 -1.85 -3.70
C LEU A 195 9.25 -2.62 -4.98
N SER A 196 8.43 -3.62 -5.28
CA SER A 196 8.42 -4.31 -6.56
C SER A 196 7.02 -4.52 -7.13
N GLY A 197 6.93 -4.60 -8.45
CA GLY A 197 5.67 -4.83 -9.18
C GLY A 197 4.76 -3.60 -9.27
N ALA A 198 5.27 -2.41 -8.98
CA ALA A 198 4.51 -1.17 -9.14
C ALA A 198 4.33 -0.81 -10.64
N ASP A 199 3.21 -0.18 -10.99
CA ASP A 199 2.85 0.27 -12.34
C ASP A 199 2.81 1.80 -12.46
N LEU A 200 3.68 2.47 -11.71
CA LEU A 200 3.72 3.93 -11.61
C LEU A 200 4.95 4.52 -12.31
N LEU A 201 4.78 5.69 -12.91
CA LEU A 201 5.86 6.44 -13.53
C LEU A 201 6.86 6.94 -12.49
N ASP A 202 8.10 7.10 -12.92
CA ASP A 202 9.12 7.81 -12.16
C ASP A 202 8.65 9.23 -11.86
N GLY A 203 8.92 9.70 -10.64
CA GLY A 203 8.47 11.03 -10.17
C GLY A 203 7.00 11.08 -9.74
N THR A 204 6.28 9.96 -9.70
CA THR A 204 4.86 9.96 -9.30
C THR A 204 4.67 10.43 -7.86
N PRO A 205 3.90 11.51 -7.62
CA PRO A 205 3.53 11.92 -6.27
C PRO A 205 2.60 10.89 -5.62
N ILE A 206 2.95 10.43 -4.43
CA ILE A 206 2.13 9.52 -3.62
C ILE A 206 1.39 10.33 -2.58
N LEU A 207 0.09 10.06 -2.45
CA LEU A 207 -0.83 10.70 -1.51
C LEU A 207 -1.04 9.85 -0.25
N ASP A 208 -0.97 8.52 -0.37
CA ASP A 208 -1.20 7.61 0.74
C ASP A 208 -0.58 6.23 0.53
N VAL A 209 -0.29 5.54 1.63
CA VAL A 209 0.16 4.14 1.66
C VAL A 209 -0.68 3.38 2.68
N LYS A 210 -1.19 2.20 2.31
CA LYS A 210 -1.93 1.32 3.22
C LYS A 210 -1.39 -0.11 3.14
N PRO A 211 -1.35 -0.87 4.25
CA PRO A 211 -1.04 -2.29 4.16
C PRO A 211 -2.11 -3.01 3.33
N TYR A 212 -1.68 -3.94 2.47
CA TYR A 212 -2.59 -4.86 1.80
C TYR A 212 -2.90 -6.02 2.75
N VAL A 213 -4.19 -6.22 3.05
CA VAL A 213 -4.64 -7.28 3.95
C VAL A 213 -5.52 -8.24 3.16
N ALA A 214 -4.95 -9.38 2.77
CA ALA A 214 -5.61 -10.37 1.90
C ALA A 214 -7.02 -10.76 2.38
N ARG A 215 -7.25 -10.85 3.70
CA ARG A 215 -8.57 -11.13 4.28
C ARG A 215 -9.66 -10.11 3.90
N TYR A 216 -9.29 -8.85 3.71
CA TYR A 216 -10.22 -7.75 3.47
C TYR A 216 -10.19 -7.26 2.02
N ASP A 217 -9.02 -7.33 1.38
CA ASP A 217 -8.79 -6.78 0.05
C ASP A 217 -8.94 -7.82 -1.06
N SER A 218 -8.84 -9.12 -0.75
CA SER A 218 -9.09 -10.19 -1.71
C SER A 218 -10.54 -10.63 -1.65
N ILE A 219 -11.22 -10.61 -2.79
CA ILE A 219 -12.59 -11.08 -2.95
C ILE A 219 -12.58 -12.26 -3.95
N PRO A 220 -12.38 -13.50 -3.46
CA PRO A 220 -12.45 -14.68 -4.32
C PRO A 220 -13.81 -14.76 -5.02
N GLY A 221 -13.82 -15.05 -6.33
CA GLY A 221 -15.04 -15.15 -7.12
C GLY A 221 -15.60 -13.83 -7.65
N ALA A 222 -14.88 -12.71 -7.49
CA ALA A 222 -15.24 -11.46 -8.17
C ALA A 222 -15.30 -11.65 -9.70
N THR A 223 -16.39 -11.19 -10.32
CA THR A 223 -16.61 -11.31 -11.77
C THR A 223 -16.14 -10.06 -12.52
N CYS A 224 -15.71 -10.22 -13.76
CA CYS A 224 -15.46 -9.11 -14.69
C CYS A 224 -16.12 -9.38 -16.05
N PRO A 225 -16.42 -8.33 -16.85
CA PRO A 225 -16.86 -8.51 -18.21
C PRO A 225 -15.84 -9.27 -19.05
N GLU A 226 -16.30 -10.02 -20.06
CA GLU A 226 -15.44 -10.86 -20.91
C GLU A 226 -14.28 -10.08 -21.56
N TRP A 227 -14.51 -8.85 -22.00
CA TRP A 227 -13.47 -7.99 -22.59
C TRP A 227 -12.36 -7.53 -21.62
N VAL A 228 -12.54 -7.78 -20.32
CA VAL A 228 -11.52 -7.56 -19.29
C VAL A 228 -10.68 -8.83 -19.08
N GLY A 229 -11.31 -10.02 -19.11
CA GLY A 229 -10.65 -11.32 -18.97
C GLY A 229 -10.00 -11.81 -20.28
N ASP A 230 -9.28 -12.92 -20.32
CA ASP A 230 -8.37 -13.47 -19.30
C ASP A 230 -6.97 -12.93 -19.60
N LEU A 231 -6.23 -12.49 -18.57
CA LEU A 231 -4.80 -12.71 -18.59
C LEU A 231 -4.62 -14.21 -18.36
N ALA A 232 -4.78 -15.03 -19.39
CA ALA A 232 -3.96 -16.22 -19.39
C ALA A 232 -2.55 -15.66 -19.19
N VAL A 233 -1.88 -16.01 -18.10
CA VAL A 233 -0.42 -15.99 -18.13
C VAL A 233 -0.08 -17.06 -19.14
N GLY A 234 -0.34 -16.79 -20.43
CA GLY A 234 0.14 -17.61 -21.52
C GLY A 234 1.62 -17.68 -21.27
N GLU A 235 2.16 -18.91 -21.35
CA GLU A 235 3.59 -19.16 -21.33
C GLU A 235 4.27 -17.98 -22.01
N THR A 236 5.16 -17.33 -21.26
CA THR A 236 6.03 -16.28 -21.74
C THR A 236 6.51 -16.73 -23.12
N ALA A 237 5.87 -16.27 -24.20
CA ALA A 237 6.33 -16.63 -25.53
C ALA A 237 7.75 -16.09 -25.56
N GLY A 238 8.71 -16.99 -25.77
CA GLY A 238 10.12 -16.69 -25.51
C GLY A 238 10.46 -15.37 -26.17
N VAL A 239 10.87 -14.38 -25.38
CA VAL A 239 11.51 -13.21 -25.96
C VAL A 239 12.81 -13.76 -26.52
N LEU A 240 12.86 -13.94 -27.84
CA LEU A 240 14.09 -14.28 -28.54
C LEU A 240 15.01 -13.07 -28.41
N ILE A 241 15.86 -13.10 -27.40
CA ILE A 241 17.02 -12.25 -27.34
C ILE A 241 18.01 -12.92 -28.29
N GLU A 242 18.27 -12.31 -29.44
CA GLU A 242 19.35 -12.78 -30.30
C GLU A 242 20.66 -12.77 -29.50
N ASP A 243 21.58 -13.70 -29.74
CA ASP A 243 22.86 -13.79 -28.99
C ASP A 243 23.64 -12.47 -29.00
N ASP A 244 23.43 -11.65 -30.04
CA ASP A 244 23.99 -10.31 -30.15
C ASP A 244 23.31 -9.30 -29.21
N ALA A 245 22.03 -9.46 -28.88
CA ALA A 245 21.33 -8.59 -27.92
C ALA A 245 21.71 -8.88 -26.46
N ASP A 246 22.01 -10.12 -26.08
CA ASP A 246 22.47 -10.46 -24.73
C ASP A 246 23.97 -10.12 -24.54
N ARG A 247 24.79 -10.27 -25.60
CA ARG A 247 26.15 -9.71 -25.65
C ARG A 247 26.14 -8.18 -25.63
N ASN A 248 25.34 -7.53 -26.47
CA ASN A 248 25.18 -6.08 -26.46
C ASN A 248 24.65 -5.57 -25.12
N LEU A 249 23.74 -6.26 -24.44
CA LEU A 249 23.27 -5.85 -23.11
C LEU A 249 24.36 -6.02 -22.05
N SER A 250 25.15 -7.09 -22.10
CA SER A 250 26.25 -7.34 -21.18
C SER A 250 27.41 -6.37 -21.41
N ASP A 251 27.77 -6.12 -22.67
CA ASP A 251 28.79 -5.16 -23.09
C ASP A 251 28.34 -3.72 -22.84
N LEU A 252 27.07 -3.37 -23.07
CA LEU A 252 26.50 -2.06 -22.76
C LEU A 252 26.50 -1.80 -21.24
N VAL A 253 26.11 -2.79 -20.42
CA VAL A 253 26.19 -2.69 -18.96
C VAL A 253 27.64 -2.55 -18.48
N ALA A 254 28.59 -3.23 -19.14
CA ALA A 254 30.01 -3.16 -18.83
C ALA A 254 30.69 -1.87 -19.34
N SER A 255 30.21 -1.28 -20.44
CA SER A 255 30.76 -0.07 -21.08
C SER A 255 30.08 1.22 -20.64
N MET A 256 29.10 1.14 -19.74
CA MET A 256 28.34 2.28 -19.24
C MET A 256 29.23 3.21 -18.40
N GLN A 257 29.72 4.28 -19.03
CA GLN A 257 30.13 5.50 -18.33
C GLN A 257 28.94 6.44 -18.20
N PHE A 258 28.75 6.96 -17.00
CA PHE A 258 27.62 7.81 -16.67
C PHE A 258 27.88 9.24 -17.15
N TYR A 259 27.06 9.72 -18.09
CA TYR A 259 27.04 11.11 -18.52
C TYR A 259 26.02 11.93 -17.72
N ASP A 260 26.24 13.25 -17.68
CA ASP A 260 25.60 14.21 -16.78
C ASP A 260 24.60 15.19 -17.45
N ASP A 261 24.23 15.08 -18.75
CA ASP A 261 23.28 16.04 -19.36
C ASP A 261 22.36 15.50 -20.50
N ALA A 262 21.27 16.24 -20.79
CA ALA A 262 19.98 15.78 -21.32
C ALA A 262 19.71 15.89 -22.84
N ASP A 263 20.66 16.37 -23.65
CA ASP A 263 20.37 16.81 -25.03
C ASP A 263 20.45 15.74 -26.15
N ASP A 264 20.64 14.46 -25.82
CA ASP A 264 20.75 13.40 -26.85
C ASP A 264 19.40 12.86 -27.40
N ALA A 265 18.26 13.40 -26.97
CA ALA A 265 16.94 12.85 -27.28
C ALA A 265 16.35 13.24 -28.66
N GLN A 266 17.08 13.96 -29.51
CA GLN A 266 16.54 14.49 -30.78
C GLN A 266 17.35 14.07 -32.02
N ARG A 267 17.16 12.82 -32.49
CA ARG A 267 17.36 12.49 -33.91
C ARG A 267 16.19 11.66 -34.44
N PRO A 268 15.58 12.05 -35.57
CA PRO A 268 14.58 11.22 -36.25
C PRO A 268 15.30 10.32 -37.25
N GLU A 269 14.96 9.02 -37.32
CA GLU A 269 14.95 8.33 -38.62
C GLU A 269 14.26 6.96 -38.66
N SER A 270 13.60 6.79 -39.82
CA SER A 270 13.15 5.62 -40.58
C SER A 270 12.24 4.55 -39.96
N ARG A 271 11.10 4.35 -40.65
CA ARG A 271 10.11 3.29 -40.47
C ARG A 271 10.72 1.92 -40.80
N ASN A 272 10.95 1.14 -39.75
CA ASN A 272 10.45 -0.22 -39.62
C ASN A 272 9.78 -0.29 -38.25
N GLU A 273 8.76 -1.14 -38.04
CA GLU A 273 8.03 -1.23 -36.75
C GLU A 273 8.88 -1.85 -35.64
N SER A 274 9.95 -1.15 -35.26
CA SER A 274 10.71 -1.36 -34.04
C SER A 274 10.05 -0.55 -32.94
N PHE A 275 9.54 -1.23 -31.92
CA PHE A 275 9.03 -0.61 -30.72
C PHE A 275 10.18 -0.33 -29.76
N CYS A 276 10.15 0.83 -29.11
CA CYS A 276 11.22 1.31 -28.25
C CYS A 276 10.64 1.60 -26.86
N VAL A 277 11.21 0.98 -25.82
CA VAL A 277 10.83 1.22 -24.42
C VAL A 277 12.05 1.74 -23.67
N ARG A 278 11.89 2.88 -23.00
CA ARG A 278 12.92 3.42 -22.11
C ARG A 278 12.67 2.90 -20.69
N LEU A 279 13.60 2.08 -20.19
CA LEU A 279 13.62 1.59 -18.80
C LEU A 279 14.86 2.15 -18.13
N ASP A 280 14.66 3.11 -17.23
CA ASP A 280 15.73 3.94 -16.67
C ASP A 280 16.64 4.56 -17.76
N ARG A 281 17.93 4.17 -17.81
CA ARG A 281 18.90 4.61 -18.84
C ARG A 281 18.97 3.68 -20.07
N LEU A 282 18.20 2.59 -20.07
CA LEU A 282 18.21 1.61 -21.15
C LEU A 282 17.12 1.92 -22.17
N ILE A 283 17.49 1.89 -23.45
CA ILE A 283 16.56 1.96 -24.57
C ILE A 283 16.46 0.55 -25.15
N VAL A 284 15.35 -0.14 -24.88
CA VAL A 284 15.09 -1.49 -25.38
C VAL A 284 14.33 -1.37 -26.69
N ARG A 285 14.95 -1.81 -27.78
CA ARG A 285 14.30 -1.92 -29.09
C ARG A 285 13.90 -3.37 -29.34
N TYR A 286 12.66 -3.60 -29.77
CA TYR A 286 12.19 -4.92 -30.17
C TYR A 286 11.29 -4.82 -31.40
N THR A 287 11.28 -5.87 -32.21
CA THR A 287 10.39 -6.05 -33.36
C THR A 287 9.28 -7.03 -32.98
N LYS A 288 8.04 -6.70 -33.35
CA LYS A 288 6.89 -7.59 -33.15
C LYS A 288 6.69 -8.38 -34.45
N GLU A 289 6.86 -9.70 -34.44
CA GLU A 289 6.44 -10.51 -35.59
C GLU A 289 4.90 -10.55 -35.67
N PRO A 290 4.29 -10.35 -36.86
CA PRO A 290 2.85 -10.53 -37.05
C PRO A 290 2.50 -11.98 -37.44
N PRO A 291 1.30 -12.51 -37.09
CA PRO A 291 0.26 -11.99 -36.23
C PRO A 291 -0.03 -12.97 -35.07
N VAL A 292 0.60 -12.76 -33.91
CA VAL A 292 0.07 -13.33 -32.66
C VAL A 292 -0.32 -12.18 -31.75
N HIS A 293 -1.60 -12.13 -31.38
CA HIS A 293 -2.13 -11.24 -30.35
C HIS A 293 -1.41 -11.50 -29.02
N SER A 294 -0.30 -10.83 -28.78
CA SER A 294 0.55 -11.12 -27.62
C SER A 294 0.89 -9.86 -26.85
N ASP A 295 -0.13 -9.25 -26.22
CA ASP A 295 0.07 -8.28 -25.13
C ASP A 295 1.00 -8.85 -24.03
N HIS A 296 1.07 -10.18 -23.92
CA HIS A 296 1.96 -10.93 -23.03
C HIS A 296 3.45 -10.80 -23.36
N LEU A 297 3.85 -10.74 -24.64
CA LEU A 297 5.25 -10.57 -25.03
C LEU A 297 5.83 -9.25 -24.51
N PHE A 298 5.01 -8.20 -24.57
CA PHE A 298 5.41 -6.87 -24.15
C PHE A 298 5.66 -6.77 -22.64
N GLU A 299 4.77 -7.34 -21.82
CA GLU A 299 4.96 -7.33 -20.36
C GLU A 299 6.10 -8.26 -19.92
N SER A 300 6.35 -9.33 -20.69
CA SER A 300 7.47 -10.25 -20.45
C SER A 300 8.84 -9.59 -20.70
N ALA A 301 9.00 -8.91 -21.83
CA ALA A 301 10.22 -8.15 -22.14
C ALA A 301 10.51 -7.07 -21.09
N LYS A 302 9.47 -6.36 -20.64
CA LYS A 302 9.58 -5.41 -19.52
C LYS A 302 10.05 -6.09 -18.24
N SER A 303 9.49 -7.26 -17.90
CA SER A 303 9.83 -8.00 -16.67
C SER A 303 11.30 -8.39 -16.63
N MET A 304 11.83 -8.86 -17.75
CA MET A 304 13.23 -9.24 -17.89
C MET A 304 14.19 -8.06 -17.77
N VAL A 305 13.87 -6.91 -18.38
CA VAL A 305 14.74 -5.73 -18.30
C VAL A 305 14.62 -5.07 -16.94
N ALA A 306 13.41 -5.02 -16.38
CA ALA A 306 13.17 -4.45 -15.06
C ALA A 306 13.81 -5.27 -13.93
N SER A 307 13.98 -6.59 -14.10
CA SER A 307 14.72 -7.43 -13.13
C SER A 307 16.22 -7.15 -13.11
N ARG A 308 16.78 -6.61 -14.21
CA ARG A 308 18.20 -6.21 -14.34
C ARG A 308 18.42 -4.71 -14.06
N ALA A 309 17.39 -3.88 -14.13
CA ALA A 309 17.47 -2.45 -13.84
C ALA A 309 17.55 -2.17 -12.33
N THR A 310 18.53 -1.39 -11.91
CA THR A 310 18.74 -1.03 -10.49
C THR A 310 18.46 0.46 -10.28
N ILE A 311 17.64 0.81 -9.28
CA ILE A 311 17.46 2.21 -8.87
C ILE A 311 18.70 2.63 -8.09
N ARG A 312 19.37 3.70 -8.53
CA ARG A 312 20.56 4.20 -7.83
C ARG A 312 20.19 4.81 -6.49
N THR A 313 20.87 4.36 -5.44
CA THR A 313 21.00 5.08 -4.19
C THR A 313 22.03 6.19 -4.38
N THR A 314 21.56 7.43 -4.50
CA THR A 314 22.33 8.62 -4.08
C THR A 314 22.18 8.78 -2.58
#